data_AF-A0A935VSW8-F1
#
_entry.id   AF-A0A935VSW8-F1
#
_cell.length_a   1.000
_cell.length_b   1.000
_cell.length_c   1.000
_cell.angle_alpha   90.00
_cell.angle_beta   90.00
_cell.angle_gamma   90.00
#
_symmetry.space_group_name_H-M   'P 1'
#
loop_
_entity.id
_entity.type
_entity.pdbx_description
1 polymer ?
#
loop_
_entity_poly.entity_id
_entity_poly.type
_entity_poly.pdbx_seq_one_letter_code
_entity_poly.pdbx_strand_id
1 'polypeptide(L)'
;MIDVAEQQLKVPIRKSSTPNHNGYEKEFPHIGLARLCGWFGITRQAHYQYSWFCYSSDIEQKLVIEEVKRIRLLHRRMGTRKLYEMLQSFMIDNQIKMGRDALFDLLAVHGLLVRKKRRTTITTNSKHWFRRYPNLVRGFTPCGINQLWVSDITYWKAKQQFFYISFITDAYSRKIVGYSVAENMESVHCIQALKIALCGLRPQGHFKLTHHSDRAYSIVVIAMYNY
;
A
#
# COMPACT_ATOMS: atom_id res chain seq x y z
N MET A 1 -32.95 -13.43 -22.54
CA MET A 1 -31.72 -12.69 -22.15
C MET A 1 -31.32 -11.66 -23.22
N ILE A 2 -31.46 -11.97 -24.50
CA ILE A 2 -31.40 -11.00 -25.61
C ILE A 2 -32.53 -9.94 -25.52
N ASP A 3 -33.70 -10.34 -24.99
CA ASP A 3 -34.89 -9.48 -24.95
C ASP A 3 -34.80 -8.36 -23.88
N VAL A 4 -33.99 -8.54 -22.83
CA VAL A 4 -33.75 -7.53 -21.79
C VAL A 4 -32.79 -6.43 -22.29
N ALA A 5 -31.79 -6.83 -23.09
CA ALA A 5 -30.84 -5.89 -23.71
C ALA A 5 -31.49 -5.03 -24.80
N GLU A 6 -32.41 -5.57 -25.60
CA GLU A 6 -33.16 -4.80 -26.60
C GLU A 6 -34.10 -3.76 -25.95
N GLN A 7 -34.69 -4.07 -24.79
CA GLN A 7 -35.55 -3.15 -24.04
C GLN A 7 -34.80 -2.03 -23.31
N GLN A 8 -33.63 -2.29 -22.73
CA GLN A 8 -32.87 -1.29 -21.98
C GLN A 8 -32.03 -0.36 -22.86
N LEU A 9 -31.59 -0.82 -24.05
CA LEU A 9 -30.66 -0.06 -24.91
C LEU A 9 -31.28 0.49 -26.21
N LYS A 10 -32.54 0.15 -26.55
CA LYS A 10 -33.23 0.56 -27.79
C LYS A 10 -32.44 0.25 -29.08
N VAL A 11 -31.70 -0.85 -29.11
CA VAL A 11 -30.98 -1.31 -30.32
C VAL A 11 -31.63 -2.61 -30.81
N PRO A 12 -32.09 -2.71 -32.07
CA PRO A 12 -32.68 -3.94 -32.60
C PRO A 12 -31.57 -4.92 -32.99
N ILE A 13 -31.44 -6.02 -32.24
CA ILE A 13 -30.40 -7.05 -32.44
C ILE A 13 -30.89 -8.12 -33.43
N ARG A 14 -32.21 -8.29 -33.61
CA ARG A 14 -32.79 -9.34 -34.48
C ARG A 14 -32.99 -9.02 -35.96
N LYS A 15 -32.70 -7.82 -36.46
CA LYS A 15 -32.89 -7.51 -37.91
C LYS A 15 -31.71 -6.72 -38.46
N SER A 16 -30.91 -7.39 -39.29
CA SER A 16 -30.02 -6.79 -40.30
C SER A 16 -29.16 -5.62 -39.82
N SER A 17 -28.01 -5.92 -39.24
CA SER A 17 -26.80 -5.13 -39.44
C SER A 17 -25.62 -5.94 -38.95
N THR A 18 -24.79 -6.39 -39.88
CA THR A 18 -23.41 -6.78 -39.55
C THR A 18 -22.81 -5.66 -38.69
N PRO A 19 -22.26 -5.95 -37.50
CA PRO A 19 -21.59 -4.95 -36.69
C PRO A 19 -20.49 -4.33 -37.53
N ASN A 20 -20.60 -3.03 -37.78
CA ASN A 20 -19.74 -2.28 -38.69
C ASN A 20 -18.38 -2.05 -38.01
N HIS A 21 -17.60 -3.11 -37.80
CA HIS A 21 -16.17 -3.05 -37.47
C HIS A 21 -15.34 -2.88 -38.75
N ASN A 22 -15.89 -2.14 -39.73
CA ASN A 22 -15.29 -1.94 -41.04
C ASN A 22 -14.33 -0.74 -41.00
N GLY A 23 -13.11 -0.97 -40.55
CA GLY A 23 -11.99 -0.06 -40.87
C GLY A 23 -11.57 -0.22 -42.33
N TYR A 24 -11.41 -1.47 -42.78
CA TYR A 24 -10.81 -1.79 -44.07
C TYR A 24 -11.77 -1.61 -45.27
N GLU A 25 -13.09 -1.80 -45.13
CA GLU A 25 -14.05 -1.52 -46.24
C GLU A 25 -14.21 -0.01 -46.50
N LYS A 26 -13.92 0.83 -45.48
CA LYS A 26 -13.89 2.29 -45.64
C LYS A 26 -12.58 2.78 -46.25
N GLU A 27 -11.46 2.12 -45.96
CA GLU A 27 -10.16 2.44 -46.57
C GLU A 27 -10.03 1.95 -48.02
N PHE A 28 -10.65 0.82 -48.37
CA PHE A 28 -10.58 0.24 -49.72
C PHE A 28 -11.96 -0.10 -50.30
N PRO A 29 -12.80 0.90 -50.60
CA PRO A 29 -14.19 0.69 -51.06
C PRO A 29 -14.30 -0.01 -52.42
N HIS A 30 -13.21 0.00 -53.19
CA HIS A 30 -13.11 -0.60 -54.52
C HIS A 30 -12.66 -2.08 -54.50
N ILE A 31 -12.32 -2.62 -53.33
CA ILE A 31 -11.84 -4.00 -53.18
C ILE A 31 -12.88 -4.81 -52.42
N GLY A 32 -13.46 -5.82 -53.06
CA GLY A 32 -14.44 -6.69 -52.40
C GLY A 32 -13.83 -7.48 -51.24
N LEU A 33 -14.56 -7.63 -50.14
CA LEU A 33 -14.14 -8.35 -48.93
C LEU A 33 -13.55 -9.74 -49.21
N ALA A 34 -14.11 -10.47 -50.18
CA ALA A 34 -13.58 -11.79 -50.58
C ALA A 34 -12.11 -11.74 -51.03
N ARG A 35 -11.74 -10.69 -51.78
CA ARG A 35 -10.39 -10.50 -52.31
C ARG A 35 -9.42 -10.06 -51.22
N LEU A 36 -9.86 -9.19 -50.32
CA LEU A 36 -9.10 -8.79 -49.13
C LEU A 36 -8.82 -9.99 -48.22
N CYS A 37 -9.87 -10.74 -47.85
CA CYS A 37 -9.72 -11.95 -47.06
C CYS A 37 -8.77 -12.97 -47.72
N GLY A 38 -8.86 -13.12 -49.04
CA GLY A 38 -7.96 -13.96 -49.83
C GLY A 38 -6.49 -13.53 -49.76
N TRP A 39 -6.18 -12.24 -49.84
CA TRP A 39 -4.81 -11.72 -49.69
C TRP A 39 -4.21 -11.98 -48.31
N PHE A 40 -5.03 -11.95 -47.27
CA PHE A 40 -4.61 -12.23 -45.89
C PHE A 40 -4.73 -13.71 -45.50
N GLY A 41 -5.09 -14.60 -46.45
CA GLY A 41 -5.20 -16.04 -46.19
C GLY A 41 -6.32 -16.43 -45.21
N ILE A 42 -7.33 -15.57 -45.03
CA ILE A 42 -8.47 -15.80 -44.14
C ILE A 42 -9.75 -16.01 -44.93
N THR A 43 -10.73 -16.71 -44.34
CA THR A 43 -12.05 -16.85 -44.96
C THR A 43 -12.96 -15.68 -44.57
N ARG A 44 -13.94 -15.34 -45.41
CA ARG A 44 -14.98 -14.34 -45.06
C ARG A 44 -15.71 -14.72 -43.78
N GLN A 45 -15.96 -16.02 -43.57
CA GLN A 45 -16.61 -16.52 -42.37
C GLN A 45 -15.77 -16.27 -41.12
N ALA A 46 -14.46 -16.55 -41.16
CA ALA A 46 -13.55 -16.26 -40.06
C ALA A 46 -13.51 -14.76 -39.75
N HIS A 47 -13.48 -13.92 -40.79
CA HIS A 47 -13.56 -12.47 -40.64
C HIS A 47 -14.83 -12.03 -39.89
N TYR A 48 -16.01 -12.46 -40.34
CA TYR A 48 -17.26 -12.10 -39.67
C TYR A 48 -17.36 -12.67 -38.26
N GLN A 49 -16.92 -13.91 -38.03
CA GLN A 49 -16.89 -14.51 -36.69
C GLN A 49 -16.02 -13.69 -35.73
N TYR A 50 -14.84 -13.27 -36.19
CA TYR A 50 -13.96 -12.40 -35.42
C TYR A 50 -14.60 -11.04 -35.13
N SER A 51 -15.21 -10.40 -36.14
CA SER A 51 -15.91 -9.13 -35.98
C SER A 51 -17.07 -9.23 -34.96
N TRP A 52 -17.84 -10.31 -34.99
CA TRP A 52 -18.92 -10.58 -34.02
C TRP A 52 -18.36 -10.80 -32.62
N PHE A 53 -17.26 -11.53 -32.49
CA PHE A 53 -16.60 -11.77 -31.22
C PHE A 53 -16.08 -10.47 -30.59
N CYS A 54 -15.41 -9.61 -31.36
CA CYS A 54 -14.96 -8.29 -30.91
C CYS A 54 -16.14 -7.44 -30.44
N TYR A 55 -17.21 -7.39 -31.23
CA TYR A 55 -18.40 -6.62 -30.88
C TYR A 55 -19.06 -7.09 -29.59
N SER A 56 -19.21 -8.41 -29.40
CA SER A 56 -19.72 -8.98 -28.15
C SER A 56 -18.83 -8.62 -26.96
N SER A 57 -17.51 -8.78 -27.14
CA SER A 57 -16.52 -8.48 -26.10
C SER A 57 -16.55 -7.01 -25.68
N ASP A 58 -16.70 -6.08 -26.64
CA ASP A 58 -16.80 -4.65 -26.38
C ASP A 58 -18.04 -4.30 -25.56
N ILE A 59 -19.18 -4.95 -25.84
CA ILE A 59 -20.41 -4.76 -25.06
C ILE A 59 -20.22 -5.27 -23.64
N GLU A 60 -19.68 -6.49 -23.48
CA GLU A 60 -19.42 -7.08 -22.15
C GLU A 60 -18.49 -6.18 -21.33
N GLN A 61 -17.40 -5.69 -21.93
CA GLN A 61 -16.46 -4.78 -21.27
C GLN A 61 -17.12 -3.47 -20.84
N LYS A 62 -17.96 -2.87 -21.70
CA LYS A 62 -18.69 -1.64 -21.35
C LYS A 62 -19.63 -1.85 -20.16
N LEU A 63 -20.39 -2.94 -20.15
CA LEU A 63 -21.29 -3.28 -19.04
C LEU A 63 -20.52 -3.41 -17.71
N VAL A 64 -19.40 -4.13 -17.72
CA VAL A 64 -18.55 -4.29 -16.53
C VAL A 64 -18.00 -2.95 -16.06
N ILE A 65 -17.56 -2.06 -16.97
CA ILE A 65 -17.04 -0.74 -16.61
C ILE A 65 -18.10 0.14 -15.96
N GLU A 66 -19.33 0.14 -16.49
CA GLU A 66 -20.43 0.90 -15.91
C GLU A 66 -20.77 0.41 -14.51
N GLU A 67 -20.83 -0.91 -14.31
CA GLU A 67 -21.09 -1.49 -13.00
C GLU A 67 -19.96 -1.18 -12.00
N VAL A 68 -18.71 -1.24 -12.44
CA VAL A 68 -17.55 -0.81 -11.64
C VAL A 68 -17.66 0.64 -11.22
N LYS A 69 -18.07 1.54 -12.12
CA LYS A 69 -18.28 2.95 -11.81
C LYS A 69 -19.40 3.12 -10.78
N ARG A 70 -20.50 2.37 -10.92
CA ARG A 70 -21.62 2.37 -9.97
C ARG A 70 -21.18 1.97 -8.56
N ILE A 71 -20.46 0.85 -8.42
CA ILE A 71 -19.92 0.38 -7.12
C ILE A 71 -19.00 1.44 -6.50
N ARG A 72 -18.22 2.14 -7.31
CA ARG A 72 -17.26 3.15 -6.85
C ARG A 72 -17.88 4.48 -6.44
N LEU A 73 -19.13 4.76 -6.78
CA LEU A 73 -19.87 5.89 -6.20
C LEU A 73 -19.99 5.73 -4.67
N LEU A 74 -20.24 4.50 -4.21
CA LEU A 74 -20.32 4.17 -2.78
C LEU A 74 -18.93 3.88 -2.18
N HIS A 75 -18.06 3.17 -2.92
CA HIS A 75 -16.76 2.72 -2.43
C HIS A 75 -15.60 3.15 -3.34
N ARG A 76 -15.26 4.44 -3.31
CA ARG A 76 -14.31 5.11 -4.22
C ARG A 76 -12.91 4.46 -4.34
N ARG A 77 -12.43 3.78 -3.29
CA ARG A 77 -11.06 3.23 -3.22
C ARG A 77 -11.01 1.71 -3.06
N MET A 78 -12.10 1.02 -3.41
CA MET A 78 -12.14 -0.44 -3.34
C MET A 78 -11.10 -1.05 -4.29
N GLY A 79 -10.35 -2.03 -3.78
CA GLY A 79 -9.37 -2.76 -4.58
C GLY A 79 -10.02 -3.71 -5.58
N THR A 80 -9.37 -3.89 -6.73
CA THR A 80 -9.88 -4.69 -7.86
C THR A 80 -10.20 -6.14 -7.48
N ARG A 81 -9.46 -6.76 -6.55
CA ARG A 81 -9.75 -8.13 -6.11
C ARG A 81 -11.10 -8.25 -5.40
N LYS A 82 -11.40 -7.34 -4.48
CA LYS A 82 -12.70 -7.29 -3.80
C LYS A 82 -13.82 -6.90 -4.76
N LEU A 83 -13.51 -6.02 -5.71
CA LEU A 83 -14.42 -5.63 -6.78
C LEU A 83 -14.78 -6.83 -7.67
N TYR A 84 -13.83 -7.70 -8.01
CA TYR A 84 -14.07 -8.93 -8.78
C TYR A 84 -15.06 -9.86 -8.08
N GLU A 85 -14.89 -10.08 -6.77
CA GLU A 85 -15.82 -10.89 -5.97
C GLU A 85 -17.23 -10.29 -5.97
N MET A 86 -17.36 -8.97 -5.86
CA MET A 86 -18.66 -8.29 -5.90
C MET A 86 -19.32 -8.32 -7.28
N LEU A 87 -18.52 -8.29 -8.35
CA LEU A 87 -18.99 -8.36 -9.72
C LEU A 87 -19.38 -9.77 -10.15
N GLN A 88 -19.00 -10.80 -9.40
CA GLN A 88 -19.20 -12.19 -9.80
C GLN A 88 -20.69 -12.52 -10.04
N SER A 89 -21.58 -12.08 -9.15
CA SER A 89 -23.02 -12.25 -9.33
C SER A 89 -23.53 -11.54 -10.59
N PHE A 90 -23.13 -10.29 -10.78
CA PHE A 90 -23.48 -9.50 -11.97
C PHE A 90 -22.98 -10.16 -13.27
N MET A 91 -21.75 -10.69 -13.27
CA MET A 91 -21.17 -11.37 -14.43
C MET A 91 -21.92 -12.67 -14.75
N ILE A 92 -22.33 -13.44 -13.73
CA ILE A 92 -23.13 -14.66 -13.91
C ILE A 92 -24.51 -14.31 -14.50
N ASP A 93 -25.18 -13.29 -13.96
CA ASP A 93 -26.50 -12.86 -14.42
C ASP A 93 -26.49 -12.36 -15.87
N ASN A 94 -25.39 -11.73 -16.28
CA ASN A 94 -25.19 -11.21 -17.64
C ASN A 94 -24.43 -12.17 -18.57
N GLN A 95 -24.15 -13.41 -18.14
CA GLN A 95 -23.39 -14.43 -18.89
C GLN A 95 -22.00 -13.98 -19.37
N ILE A 96 -21.36 -13.06 -18.64
CA ILE A 96 -20.04 -12.52 -18.97
C ILE A 96 -18.96 -13.46 -18.46
N LYS A 97 -18.11 -13.96 -19.36
CA LYS A 97 -16.99 -14.86 -19.03
C LYS A 97 -15.69 -14.08 -18.91
N MET A 98 -15.56 -13.27 -17.86
CA MET A 98 -14.36 -12.48 -17.59
C MET A 98 -13.59 -13.00 -16.38
N GLY A 99 -12.33 -13.36 -16.58
CA GLY A 99 -11.43 -13.75 -15.50
C GLY A 99 -10.91 -12.56 -14.70
N ARG A 100 -10.34 -12.85 -13.53
CA ARG A 100 -9.72 -11.84 -12.65
C ARG A 100 -8.70 -10.98 -13.40
N ASP A 101 -7.76 -11.61 -14.10
CA ASP A 101 -6.65 -10.90 -14.74
C ASP A 101 -7.14 -10.06 -15.92
N ALA A 102 -8.09 -10.57 -16.70
CA ALA A 102 -8.78 -9.79 -17.73
C ALA A 102 -9.49 -8.55 -17.17
N LEU A 103 -10.10 -8.65 -15.97
CA LEU A 103 -10.67 -7.47 -15.30
C LEU A 103 -9.59 -6.47 -14.89
N PHE A 104 -8.42 -6.94 -14.40
CA PHE A 104 -7.30 -6.04 -14.09
C PHE A 104 -6.82 -5.30 -15.33
N ASP A 105 -6.65 -6.00 -16.45
CA ASP A 105 -6.21 -5.41 -17.71
C ASP A 105 -7.24 -4.41 -18.25
N LEU A 106 -8.52 -4.76 -18.21
CA LEU A 106 -9.62 -3.87 -18.59
C LEU A 106 -9.59 -2.58 -17.76
N LEU A 107 -9.52 -2.70 -16.43
CA LEU A 107 -9.47 -1.54 -15.55
C LEU A 107 -8.16 -0.74 -15.72
N ALA A 108 -7.06 -1.38 -16.11
CA ALA A 108 -5.81 -0.70 -16.41
C ALA A 108 -5.94 0.18 -17.67
N VAL A 109 -6.45 -0.39 -18.76
CA VAL A 109 -6.67 0.32 -20.04
C VAL A 109 -7.60 1.52 -19.85
N HIS A 110 -8.63 1.40 -19.01
CA HIS A 110 -9.54 2.50 -18.71
C HIS A 110 -9.08 3.45 -17.59
N GLY A 111 -7.85 3.30 -17.09
CA GLY A 111 -7.31 4.18 -16.03
C GLY A 111 -8.05 4.08 -14.70
N LEU A 112 -8.75 2.97 -14.47
CA LEU A 112 -9.58 2.71 -13.31
C LEU A 112 -8.83 1.98 -12.19
N LEU A 113 -7.53 1.71 -12.29
CA LEU A 113 -6.82 1.09 -11.15
C LEU A 113 -6.65 2.06 -9.97
N VAL A 114 -6.90 1.56 -8.76
CA VAL A 114 -6.72 2.35 -7.53
C VAL A 114 -5.23 2.40 -7.17
N ARG A 115 -4.61 3.58 -7.28
CA ARG A 115 -3.21 3.77 -6.88
C ARG A 115 -3.05 3.65 -5.36
N LYS A 116 -2.16 2.77 -4.91
CA LYS A 116 -1.76 2.70 -3.50
C LYS A 116 -0.90 3.91 -3.16
N LYS A 117 -1.46 4.88 -2.41
CA LYS A 117 -0.66 6.00 -1.88
C LYS A 117 0.31 5.43 -0.83
N ARG A 118 1.61 5.49 -1.11
CA ARG A 118 2.64 5.22 -0.09
C ARG A 118 2.49 6.31 0.99
N ARG A 119 2.06 5.93 2.18
CA ARG A 119 2.16 6.80 3.36
C ARG A 119 3.54 6.55 3.96
N THR A 120 4.42 7.54 3.93
CA THR A 120 5.60 7.56 4.78
C THR A 120 5.11 7.82 6.20
N THR A 121 5.33 6.89 7.11
CA THR A 121 5.02 7.08 8.53
C THR A 121 5.94 8.17 9.06
N ILE A 122 5.39 9.35 9.36
CA ILE A 122 6.10 10.38 10.11
C ILE A 122 5.95 9.98 11.58
N THR A 123 6.92 9.23 12.10
CA THR A 123 6.93 8.72 13.48
C THR A 123 7.24 9.81 14.51
N THR A 124 7.80 10.94 14.08
CA THR A 124 8.30 11.99 14.98
C THR A 124 7.74 13.35 14.57
N ASN A 125 7.00 14.03 15.45
CA ASN A 125 6.68 15.43 15.25
C ASN A 125 7.90 16.29 15.63
N SER A 126 8.77 16.47 14.62
CA SER A 126 9.97 17.30 14.65
C SER A 126 9.71 18.81 14.77
N LYS A 127 8.43 19.22 14.69
CA LYS A 127 7.96 20.61 14.86
C LYS A 127 7.38 20.84 16.26
N HIS A 128 7.92 20.19 17.28
CA HIS A 128 7.55 20.50 18.66
C HIS A 128 8.27 21.77 19.16
N TRP A 129 7.62 22.49 20.06
CA TRP A 129 8.10 23.72 20.70
C TRP A 129 9.19 23.50 21.77
N PHE A 130 9.46 22.26 22.18
CA PHE A 130 10.48 21.96 23.19
C PHE A 130 11.92 22.28 22.73
N ARG A 131 12.76 22.70 23.69
CA ARG A 131 14.18 23.03 23.49
C ARG A 131 14.93 21.83 22.91
N ARG A 132 15.63 22.05 21.80
CA ARG A 132 16.47 21.03 21.15
C ARG A 132 17.89 21.14 21.68
N TYR A 133 18.40 20.06 22.28
CA TYR A 133 19.81 19.95 22.62
C TYR A 133 20.64 19.49 21.40
N PRO A 134 21.89 19.96 21.26
CA PRO A 134 22.82 19.47 20.24
C PRO A 134 23.01 17.95 20.39
N ASN A 135 23.09 17.23 19.26
CA ASN A 135 23.41 15.80 19.31
C ASN A 135 24.92 15.64 19.52
N LEU A 136 25.33 15.47 20.78
CA LEU A 136 26.74 15.30 21.18
C LEU A 136 27.33 13.95 20.71
N VAL A 137 26.49 13.00 20.30
CA VAL A 137 26.91 11.66 19.85
C VAL A 137 27.18 11.61 18.34
N ARG A 138 26.91 12.70 17.61
CA ARG A 138 27.11 12.74 16.16
C ARG A 138 28.61 12.61 15.83
N GLY A 139 28.99 11.49 15.24
CA GLY A 139 30.39 11.18 14.90
C GLY A 139 31.20 10.59 16.07
N PHE A 140 30.57 10.35 17.22
CA PHE A 140 31.21 9.67 18.34
C PHE A 140 31.18 8.16 18.13
N THR A 141 32.35 7.53 18.14
CA THR A 141 32.48 6.07 18.09
C THR A 141 33.05 5.60 19.43
N PRO A 142 32.29 4.82 20.23
CA PRO A 142 32.79 4.34 21.50
C PRO A 142 33.95 3.35 21.28
N CYS A 143 35.06 3.56 21.98
CA CYS A 143 36.24 2.69 21.95
C CYS A 143 36.34 1.77 23.18
N GLY A 144 35.38 1.88 24.10
CA GLY A 144 35.34 1.05 25.30
C GLY A 144 33.98 1.09 26.01
N ILE A 145 33.83 0.21 27.00
CA ILE A 145 32.62 0.12 27.82
C ILE A 145 32.39 1.41 28.62
N ASN A 146 31.12 1.73 28.90
CA ASN A 146 30.68 2.85 29.73
C ASN A 146 31.13 4.23 29.23
N GLN A 147 31.33 4.38 27.92
CA GLN A 147 31.58 5.68 27.30
C GLN A 147 30.30 6.32 26.76
N LEU A 148 29.41 5.48 26.21
CA LEU A 148 28.14 5.91 25.65
C LEU A 148 27.06 4.89 26.00
N TRP A 149 26.03 5.36 26.69
CA TRP A 149 24.79 4.63 26.88
C TRP A 149 23.72 5.19 25.96
N VAL A 150 22.96 4.29 25.36
CA VAL A 150 21.80 4.62 24.51
C VAL A 150 20.56 4.09 25.19
N SER A 151 19.56 4.96 25.38
CA SER A 151 18.24 4.57 25.83
C SER A 151 17.33 4.26 24.66
N ASP A 152 16.54 3.19 24.78
CA ASP A 152 15.46 2.86 23.86
C ASP A 152 14.19 2.51 24.63
N ILE A 153 13.02 2.74 24.03
CA ILE A 153 11.73 2.33 24.58
C ILE A 153 11.05 1.43 23.58
N THR A 154 10.73 0.21 24.03
CA THR A 154 9.95 -0.74 23.24
C THR A 154 8.67 -1.11 23.97
N TYR A 155 7.73 -1.74 23.27
CA TYR A 155 6.52 -2.28 23.87
C TYR A 155 6.49 -3.80 23.73
N TRP A 156 6.04 -4.47 24.78
CA TRP A 156 5.74 -5.89 24.78
C TRP A 156 4.24 -6.10 24.94
N LYS A 157 3.62 -6.81 23.99
CA LYS A 157 2.21 -7.14 24.04
C LYS A 157 2.01 -8.48 24.76
N ALA A 158 1.28 -8.47 25.86
CA ALA A 158 0.88 -9.68 26.57
C ALA A 158 -0.65 -9.77 26.59
N LYS A 159 -1.20 -10.76 25.89
CA LYS A 159 -2.66 -10.97 25.72
C LYS A 159 -3.36 -9.68 25.24
N GLN A 160 -4.15 -9.05 26.12
CA GLN A 160 -4.95 -7.86 25.84
C GLN A 160 -4.31 -6.56 26.38
N GLN A 161 -3.09 -6.63 26.93
CA GLN A 161 -2.39 -5.49 27.52
C GLN A 161 -1.05 -5.23 26.81
N PHE A 162 -0.61 -3.97 26.85
CA PHE A 162 0.70 -3.55 26.41
C PHE A 162 1.52 -3.09 27.60
N PHE A 163 2.77 -3.56 27.66
CA PHE A 163 3.77 -3.09 28.60
C PHE A 163 4.84 -2.32 27.84
N TYR A 164 5.33 -1.24 28.42
CA TYR A 164 6.44 -0.46 27.91
C TYR A 164 7.71 -0.85 28.67
N ILE A 165 8.78 -1.08 27.94
CA ILE A 165 10.08 -1.44 28.48
C ILE A 165 11.06 -0.34 28.09
N SER A 166 11.60 0.35 29.08
CA SER A 166 12.71 1.29 28.92
C SER A 166 14.01 0.53 29.11
N PHE A 167 14.89 0.56 28.11
CA PHE A 167 16.22 -0.03 28.16
C PHE A 167 17.30 1.04 28.18
N ILE A 168 18.40 0.73 28.86
CA ILE A 168 19.66 1.46 28.73
C ILE A 168 20.72 0.46 28.34
N THR A 169 21.34 0.72 27.19
CA THR A 169 22.30 -0.19 26.57
C THR A 169 23.64 0.50 26.43
N ASP A 170 24.72 -0.19 26.80
CA ASP A 170 26.07 0.25 26.50
C ASP A 170 26.37 0.11 25.01
N ALA A 171 26.71 1.20 24.34
CA ALA A 171 26.86 1.24 22.88
C ALA A 171 28.04 0.39 22.38
N TYR A 172 29.08 0.19 23.21
CA TYR A 172 30.25 -0.62 22.87
C TYR A 172 29.97 -2.12 23.05
N SER A 173 29.61 -2.54 24.26
CA SER A 173 29.42 -3.96 24.60
C SER A 173 28.05 -4.53 24.24
N ARG A 174 27.08 -3.67 23.88
CA ARG A 174 25.66 -4.03 23.68
C ARG A 174 24.97 -4.60 24.92
N LYS A 175 25.60 -4.50 26.09
CA LYS A 175 25.03 -4.95 27.35
C LYS A 175 23.90 -4.02 27.77
N ILE A 176 22.76 -4.60 28.15
CA ILE A 176 21.70 -3.87 28.87
C ILE A 176 22.21 -3.64 30.29
N VAL A 177 22.45 -2.38 30.63
CA VAL A 177 22.96 -1.96 31.94
C VAL A 177 21.85 -1.56 32.90
N GLY A 178 20.67 -1.21 32.38
CA GLY A 178 19.49 -0.92 33.18
C GLY A 178 18.22 -1.09 32.37
N TYR A 179 17.11 -1.41 33.06
CA TYR A 179 15.81 -1.55 32.44
C TYR A 179 14.68 -1.24 33.43
N SER A 180 13.51 -0.88 32.90
CA SER A 180 12.28 -0.72 33.69
C SER A 180 11.07 -1.13 32.84
N VAL A 181 10.11 -1.82 33.44
CA VAL A 181 8.87 -2.26 32.79
C VAL A 181 7.68 -1.54 33.43
N ALA A 182 6.74 -1.08 32.61
CA ALA A 182 5.58 -0.31 33.04
C ALA A 182 4.36 -0.53 32.16
N GLU A 183 3.18 -0.17 32.66
CA GLU A 183 1.93 -0.21 31.89
C GLU A 183 1.69 1.07 31.07
N ASN A 184 2.45 2.13 31.36
CA ASN A 184 2.37 3.43 30.70
C ASN A 184 3.75 3.89 30.19
N MET A 185 3.76 4.98 29.41
CA MET A 185 4.98 5.55 28.81
C MET A 185 5.51 6.75 29.63
N GLU A 186 5.27 6.78 30.93
CA GLU A 186 5.71 7.90 31.76
C GLU A 186 7.23 7.94 31.91
N SER A 187 7.80 9.15 31.91
CA SER A 187 9.24 9.38 32.00
C SER A 187 9.89 8.84 33.28
N VAL A 188 9.09 8.58 34.33
CA VAL A 188 9.55 8.01 35.60
C VAL A 188 10.23 6.65 35.39
N HIS A 189 9.79 5.86 34.41
CA HIS A 189 10.35 4.55 34.11
C HIS A 189 11.70 4.65 33.39
N CYS A 190 11.89 5.68 32.56
CA CYS A 190 13.20 5.96 31.95
C CYS A 190 14.21 6.40 33.02
N ILE A 191 13.77 7.21 33.98
CA ILE A 191 14.60 7.63 35.13
C ILE A 191 14.96 6.41 35.99
N GLN A 192 14.02 5.50 36.22
CA GLN A 192 14.26 4.28 36.99
C GLN A 192 15.28 3.36 36.31
N ALA A 193 15.16 3.16 35.00
CA ALA A 193 16.16 2.41 34.22
C ALA A 193 17.55 3.04 34.34
N LEU A 194 17.64 4.38 34.33
CA LEU A 194 18.90 5.11 34.49
C LEU A 194 19.49 4.97 35.89
N LYS A 195 18.67 5.03 36.93
CA LYS A 195 19.11 4.77 38.31
C LYS A 195 19.69 3.36 38.44
N ILE A 196 19.03 2.35 37.88
CA ILE A 196 19.54 0.96 37.89
C ILE A 196 20.89 0.87 37.18
N ALA A 197 21.02 1.51 36.02
CA ALA A 197 22.27 1.53 35.27
C ALA A 197 23.41 2.20 36.07
N LEU A 198 23.14 3.35 36.69
CA LEU A 198 24.11 4.08 37.52
C LEU A 198 24.53 3.30 38.77
N CYS A 199 23.60 2.62 39.44
CA CYS A 199 23.92 1.77 40.59
C CYS A 199 24.85 0.60 40.23
N GLY A 200 24.79 0.10 39.00
CA GLY A 200 25.69 -0.94 38.49
C GLY A 200 27.09 -0.43 38.11
N LEU A 201 27.31 0.88 38.10
CA LEU A 201 28.59 1.48 37.71
C LEU A 201 29.57 1.52 38.89
N ARG A 202 30.85 1.23 38.64
CA ARG A 202 31.90 1.41 39.65
C ARG A 202 32.23 2.91 39.80
N PRO A 203 32.63 3.39 41.01
CA PRO A 203 32.90 4.80 41.28
C PRO A 203 33.91 5.51 40.37
N GLN A 204 34.79 4.76 39.68
CA GLN A 204 35.79 5.33 38.78
C GLN A 204 35.30 5.55 37.34
N GLY A 205 34.10 5.07 36.98
CA GLY A 205 33.55 5.15 35.62
C GLY A 205 32.75 6.42 35.29
N HIS A 206 32.57 7.33 36.25
CA HIS A 206 31.59 8.42 36.13
C HIS A 206 32.05 9.58 35.21
N PHE A 207 33.36 9.82 35.09
CA PHE A 207 33.86 11.10 34.57
C PHE A 207 33.76 11.30 33.05
N LYS A 208 33.39 10.28 32.26
CA LYS A 208 33.31 10.39 30.79
C LYS A 208 32.11 9.67 30.15
N LEU A 209 31.13 9.24 30.94
CA LEU A 209 29.96 8.53 30.43
C LEU A 209 28.93 9.51 29.86
N THR A 210 28.57 9.33 28.59
CA THR A 210 27.47 10.07 27.95
C THR A 210 26.21 9.20 27.89
N HIS A 211 25.08 9.72 28.37
CA HIS A 211 23.77 9.09 28.16
C HIS A 211 23.03 9.79 27.00
N HIS A 212 22.66 9.00 25.99
CA HIS A 212 21.96 9.45 24.80
C HIS A 212 20.59 8.83 24.69
N SER A 213 19.62 9.63 24.28
CA SER A 213 18.24 9.19 24.07
C SER A 213 17.72 9.71 22.75
N ASP A 214 17.16 8.81 21.96
CA ASP A 214 16.54 9.18 20.70
C ASP A 214 15.21 9.89 20.95
N ARG A 215 14.94 10.91 20.13
CA ARG A 215 13.92 11.95 20.32
C ARG A 215 12.48 11.40 20.31
N ALA A 216 12.06 10.81 21.42
CA ALA A 216 10.67 10.60 21.77
C ALA A 216 10.39 11.41 23.05
N TYR A 217 9.67 12.53 22.91
CA TYR A 217 8.95 13.42 23.87
C TYR A 217 9.32 13.54 25.38
N SER A 218 10.26 12.77 25.90
CA SER A 218 10.49 12.52 27.31
C SER A 218 11.80 11.74 27.45
N ILE A 219 12.95 12.41 27.34
CA ILE A 219 14.15 12.10 28.12
C ILE A 219 15.06 13.33 28.13
N VAL A 220 15.47 13.67 29.34
CA VAL A 220 16.48 14.68 29.66
C VAL A 220 17.84 14.14 29.25
N VAL A 221 18.55 14.85 28.37
CA VAL A 221 20.00 14.68 28.20
C VAL A 221 20.63 15.22 29.48
N ILE A 222 20.91 14.35 30.45
CA ILE A 222 21.80 14.69 31.56
C ILE A 222 23.22 14.48 31.04
N ALA A 223 23.79 15.52 30.43
CA ALA A 223 25.23 15.67 30.42
C ALA A 223 25.62 16.01 31.86
N MET A 224 26.18 15.05 32.61
CA MET A 224 26.77 15.38 33.90
C MET A 224 28.01 16.24 33.62
N TYR A 225 27.84 17.56 33.73
CA TYR A 225 28.94 18.48 33.91
C TYR A 225 29.42 18.36 35.36
N ASN A 226 30.75 18.29 35.50
CA ASN A 226 31.46 18.23 36.77
C ASN A 226 31.01 19.31 37.76
N TYR A 227 30.82 18.92 39.02
CA TYR A 227 31.30 19.69 40.16
C TYR A 227 32.28 18.81 40.93
#